data_AF-A0A8J4L654-F1
#
_entry.id   AF-A0A8J4L654-F1
#
_cell.length_a   1.000
_cell.length_b   1.000
_cell.length_c   1.000
_cell.angle_alpha   90.00
_cell.angle_beta   90.00
_cell.angle_gamma   90.00
#
_symmetry.space_group_name_H-M   'P 1'
#
loop_
_entity.id
_entity.type
_entity.pdbx_description
1 polymer ?
#
loop_
_entity_poly.entity_id
_entity_poly.type
_entity_poly.pdbx_seq_one_letter_code
_entity_poly.pdbx_strand_id
1 'polypeptide(L)'
;KSHEELLIPSTPCRAKTNIMFLKTHKTASSTVLNIMFRFAERYNLTVALPAGQLVHLGYPKTFLASFVEEFQVIGQNYNIMCNHLRFNPSEVQKVMAANTFYFSILRNPIPLLESSYVYYKDSVPAFRTSKDVNEYLASPMKYYHPEDYKQNIYARNIMWFDFGYDNNAENNKKYIQAVLKEIEQNFHLILIADYFDESMILLKHILCWDLDDVIYFKLNSRSQDTVQTLTLKSKEQIKAWCSLDWKLYLHFNQSFWRRIEETIGFEKLEKEVNHLRMRQKELMETCLSDQEAVGKDHIKNKALLPFQSGATDILGYNLKQDLDNRTLRTCQKMVMPELQYTSYLYAVQHPHKKRKQLGLPLLWTSFQEK
;
A
#
# COMPACT_ATOMS: atom_id res chain seq x y z
N LYS A 1 -16.21 56.39 5.95
CA LYS A 1 -15.07 55.76 6.65
C LYS A 1 -15.06 54.31 6.26
N SER A 2 -14.10 53.95 5.42
CA SER A 2 -13.84 52.62 4.89
C SER A 2 -13.45 51.68 6.02
N HIS A 3 -14.01 50.47 6.01
CA HIS A 3 -13.40 49.31 6.64
C HIS A 3 -13.11 48.32 5.51
N GLU A 4 -11.93 48.44 4.93
CA GLU A 4 -11.28 47.36 4.20
C GLU A 4 -10.93 46.27 5.20
N GLU A 5 -11.70 45.18 5.20
CA GLU A 5 -11.22 43.90 5.71
C GLU A 5 -10.14 43.41 4.75
N LEU A 6 -8.89 43.60 5.16
CA LEU A 6 -7.73 42.95 4.56
C LEU A 6 -7.95 41.43 4.59
N LEU A 7 -8.33 40.88 3.44
CA LEU A 7 -8.22 39.46 3.14
C LEU A 7 -6.76 39.06 3.32
N ILE A 8 -6.45 38.44 4.45
CA ILE A 8 -5.16 37.78 4.69
C ILE A 8 -5.01 36.75 3.56
N PRO A 9 -3.98 36.83 2.70
CA PRO A 9 -3.76 35.83 1.67
C PRO A 9 -3.60 34.48 2.37
N SER A 10 -4.45 33.52 2.01
CA SER A 10 -4.25 32.13 2.45
C SER A 10 -2.82 31.74 2.06
N THR A 11 -2.00 31.39 3.05
CA THR A 11 -0.61 31.02 2.81
C THR A 11 -0.62 29.87 1.79
N PRO A 12 0.12 29.94 0.68
CA PRO A 12 0.13 28.89 -0.33
C PRO A 12 0.46 27.55 0.32
N CYS A 13 -0.37 26.54 0.12
CA CYS A 13 -0.08 25.24 0.71
C CYS A 13 1.19 24.66 0.09
N ARG A 14 2.14 24.24 0.94
CA ARG A 14 3.41 23.67 0.52
C ARG A 14 3.30 22.15 0.49
N ALA A 15 3.72 21.55 -0.62
CA ALA A 15 3.79 20.10 -0.78
C ALA A 15 4.55 19.45 0.39
N LYS A 16 3.91 18.48 1.05
CA LYS A 16 4.53 17.69 2.12
C LYS A 16 5.43 16.64 1.48
N THR A 17 6.68 16.59 1.94
CA THR A 17 7.72 15.68 1.41
C THR A 17 8.18 14.63 2.42
N ASN A 18 7.90 14.83 3.71
CA ASN A 18 8.21 13.87 4.77
C ASN A 18 6.97 13.05 5.08
N ILE A 19 6.96 11.78 4.70
CA ILE A 19 5.77 10.93 4.66
C ILE A 19 6.11 9.52 5.13
N MET A 20 5.34 9.05 6.11
CA MET A 20 5.32 7.65 6.51
C MET A 20 3.99 7.06 6.06
N PHE A 21 4.06 6.09 5.15
CA PHE A 21 2.93 5.28 4.74
C PHE A 21 3.03 3.90 5.38
N LEU A 22 2.17 3.61 6.36
CA LEU A 22 2.04 2.24 6.85
C LEU A 22 1.32 1.40 5.80
N LYS A 23 2.11 0.59 5.10
CA LYS A 23 1.61 -0.33 4.09
C LYS A 23 0.96 -1.56 4.75
N THR A 24 -0.37 -1.66 4.69
CA THR A 24 -1.11 -2.85 5.17
C THR A 24 -1.30 -3.91 4.07
N HIS A 25 -1.53 -5.17 4.43
CA HIS A 25 -1.62 -6.27 3.47
C HIS A 25 -2.97 -6.34 2.76
N LYS A 26 -2.94 -6.60 1.44
CA LYS A 26 -4.12 -6.84 0.58
C LYS A 26 -5.11 -5.67 0.48
N THR A 27 -4.62 -4.45 0.68
CA THR A 27 -5.37 -3.18 0.67
C THR A 27 -5.02 -2.26 -0.52
N ALA A 28 -4.59 -2.84 -1.65
CA ALA A 28 -4.05 -2.07 -2.81
C ALA A 28 -2.82 -1.20 -2.48
N SER A 29 -2.14 -1.52 -1.38
CA SER A 29 -1.04 -0.74 -0.84
C SER A 29 0.25 -0.81 -1.67
N SER A 30 0.43 -1.82 -2.55
CA SER A 30 1.50 -1.83 -3.55
C SER A 30 1.36 -0.70 -4.58
N THR A 31 0.12 -0.31 -4.92
CA THR A 31 -0.15 0.84 -5.79
C THR A 31 0.26 2.14 -5.10
N VAL A 32 -0.11 2.31 -3.83
CA VAL A 32 0.29 3.50 -3.03
C VAL A 32 1.81 3.56 -2.87
N LEU A 33 2.48 2.43 -2.64
CA LEU A 33 3.95 2.36 -2.59
C LEU A 33 4.57 2.83 -3.90
N ASN A 34 4.05 2.42 -5.07
CA ASN A 34 4.52 2.91 -6.36
C ASN A 34 4.38 4.44 -6.49
N ILE A 35 3.26 5.01 -6.04
CA ILE A 35 3.06 6.46 -5.97
C ILE A 35 4.13 7.11 -5.10
N MET A 36 4.37 6.59 -3.88
CA MET A 36 5.37 7.12 -2.95
C MET A 36 6.79 7.07 -3.55
N PHE A 37 7.15 5.98 -4.24
CA PHE A 37 8.45 5.82 -4.89
C PHE A 37 8.64 6.78 -6.05
N ARG A 38 7.63 6.94 -6.92
CA ARG A 38 7.67 7.93 -8.00
C ARG A 38 7.79 9.35 -7.46
N PHE A 39 7.06 9.67 -6.39
CA PHE A 39 7.15 10.96 -5.73
C PHE A 39 8.55 11.18 -5.15
N ALA A 40 9.13 10.17 -4.48
CA ALA A 40 10.48 10.25 -3.95
C ALA A 40 11.51 10.58 -5.05
N GLU A 41 11.44 9.92 -6.20
CA GLU A 41 12.34 10.21 -7.32
C GLU A 41 12.13 11.60 -7.91
N ARG A 42 10.87 11.99 -8.13
CA ARG A 42 10.53 13.30 -8.71
C ARG A 42 11.11 14.46 -7.91
N TYR A 43 11.10 14.33 -6.58
CA TYR A 43 11.56 15.37 -5.66
C TYR A 43 12.93 15.08 -5.03
N ASN A 44 13.65 14.08 -5.53
CA ASN A 44 14.97 13.68 -5.04
C ASN A 44 15.02 13.45 -3.52
N LEU A 45 14.04 12.70 -3.01
CA LEU A 45 13.84 12.42 -1.59
C LEU A 45 14.50 11.11 -1.17
N THR A 46 14.93 11.04 0.09
CA THR A 46 15.48 9.82 0.69
C THR A 46 14.38 8.87 1.13
N VAL A 47 14.51 7.59 0.78
CA VAL A 47 13.57 6.53 1.20
C VAL A 47 14.22 5.62 2.24
N ALA A 48 13.54 5.33 3.34
CA ALA A 48 13.94 4.37 4.35
C ALA A 48 13.74 2.94 3.83
N LEU A 49 14.74 2.42 3.12
CA LEU A 49 14.69 1.12 2.46
C LEU A 49 15.17 -0.02 3.39
N PRO A 50 14.67 -1.27 3.20
CA PRO A 50 15.09 -2.41 4.00
C PRO A 50 16.59 -2.72 3.90
N ALA A 51 17.19 -3.15 5.00
CA ALA A 51 18.61 -3.48 5.05
C ALA A 51 18.98 -4.78 4.29
N GLY A 52 20.16 -4.79 3.67
CA GLY A 52 20.75 -5.92 2.98
C GLY A 52 19.88 -6.45 1.83
N GLN A 53 19.66 -7.76 1.81
CA GLN A 53 18.84 -8.44 0.80
C GLN A 53 17.36 -8.55 1.20
N LEU A 54 16.96 -7.97 2.34
CA LEU A 54 15.55 -7.95 2.74
C LEU A 54 14.73 -7.05 1.82
N VAL A 55 13.44 -7.36 1.66
CA VAL A 55 12.47 -6.56 0.90
C VAL A 55 11.41 -5.91 1.79
N HIS A 56 11.35 -6.31 3.06
CA HIS A 56 10.50 -5.74 4.10
C HIS A 56 11.36 -5.21 5.25
N LEU A 57 10.83 -4.23 5.96
CA LEU A 57 11.46 -3.62 7.13
C LEU A 57 11.22 -4.49 8.38
N GLY A 58 11.75 -5.72 8.35
CA GLY A 58 11.73 -6.66 9.48
C GLY A 58 10.44 -7.44 9.72
N TYR A 59 9.44 -7.29 8.86
CA TYR A 59 8.16 -8.02 8.96
C TYR A 59 8.38 -9.54 8.98
N PRO A 60 7.70 -10.33 9.84
CA PRO A 60 6.56 -9.96 10.70
C PRO A 60 6.92 -9.49 12.13
N LYS A 61 8.21 -9.28 12.42
CA LYS A 61 8.60 -8.72 13.73
C LYS A 61 8.17 -7.25 13.78
N THR A 62 7.87 -6.78 14.99
CA THR A 62 7.66 -5.34 15.26
C THR A 62 8.87 -4.55 14.76
N PHE A 63 8.60 -3.45 14.05
CA PHE A 63 9.63 -2.65 13.42
C PHE A 63 10.67 -2.15 14.44
N LEU A 64 11.93 -2.19 14.02
CA LEU A 64 13.09 -1.61 14.69
C LEU A 64 13.84 -0.76 13.67
N ALA A 65 14.37 0.39 14.10
CA ALA A 65 15.07 1.32 13.21
C ALA A 65 16.28 0.67 12.51
N SER A 66 16.91 -0.34 13.14
CA SER A 66 18.00 -1.14 12.56
C SER A 66 17.61 -1.96 11.32
N PHE A 67 16.31 -2.08 10.99
CA PHE A 67 15.87 -2.72 9.75
C PHE A 67 15.99 -1.80 8.53
N VAL A 68 16.26 -0.51 8.73
CA VAL A 68 16.53 0.45 7.66
C VAL A 68 18.01 0.38 7.27
N GLU A 69 18.27 0.35 5.98
CA GLU A 69 19.63 0.34 5.42
C GLU A 69 20.39 1.58 5.89
N GLU A 70 21.62 1.37 6.37
CA GLU A 70 22.53 2.43 6.85
C GLU A 70 22.00 3.30 8.00
N PHE A 71 20.93 2.89 8.69
CA PHE A 71 20.38 3.66 9.81
C PHE A 71 21.41 3.99 10.89
N GLN A 72 22.34 3.07 11.19
CA GLN A 72 23.37 3.32 12.20
C GLN A 72 24.38 4.42 11.80
N VAL A 73 24.49 4.72 10.50
CA VAL A 73 25.40 5.73 9.95
C VAL A 73 24.67 7.04 9.67
N ILE A 74 23.48 6.95 9.06
CA ILE A 74 22.67 8.12 8.67
C ILE A 74 21.88 8.67 9.88
N GLY A 75 21.41 7.78 10.75
CA GLY A 75 20.51 8.12 11.84
C GLY A 75 19.12 8.51 11.33
N GLN A 76 18.67 9.69 11.73
CA GLN A 76 17.35 10.23 11.44
C GLN A 76 17.32 11.04 10.12
N ASN A 77 16.11 11.37 9.66
CA ASN A 77 15.76 12.34 8.60
C ASN A 77 15.48 11.73 7.22
N TYR A 78 15.00 10.49 7.18
CA TYR A 78 14.42 9.97 5.93
C TYR A 78 13.13 10.71 5.59
N ASN A 79 12.94 10.98 4.30
CA ASN A 79 11.75 11.65 3.82
C ASN A 79 10.59 10.67 3.67
N ILE A 80 10.80 9.50 3.07
CA ILE A 80 9.73 8.55 2.76
C ILE A 80 9.98 7.20 3.44
N MET A 81 8.95 6.62 4.06
CA MET A 81 8.95 5.23 4.53
C MET A 81 7.64 4.56 4.14
N CYS A 82 7.70 3.53 3.28
CA CYS A 82 6.50 2.92 2.72
C CYS A 82 6.60 1.40 2.44
N ASN A 83 7.73 0.75 2.69
CA ASN A 83 7.85 -0.71 2.60
C ASN A 83 7.10 -1.40 3.76
N HIS A 84 6.71 -2.66 3.59
CA HIS A 84 6.03 -3.43 4.64
C HIS A 84 6.83 -3.47 5.95
N LEU A 85 6.15 -3.13 7.04
CA LEU A 85 6.62 -3.19 8.41
C LEU A 85 5.45 -3.49 9.35
N ARG A 86 5.73 -4.00 10.55
CA ARG A 86 4.75 -4.04 11.64
C ARG A 86 4.96 -2.82 12.52
N PHE A 87 3.95 -1.97 12.64
CA PHE A 87 4.13 -0.62 13.17
C PHE A 87 4.66 -0.60 14.61
N ASN A 88 5.62 0.29 14.83
CA ASN A 88 6.13 0.66 16.14
C ASN A 88 6.39 2.16 16.14
N PRO A 89 5.53 2.98 16.76
CA PRO A 89 5.61 4.43 16.63
C PRO A 89 6.96 4.97 17.12
N SER A 90 7.46 4.46 18.24
CA SER A 90 8.72 4.90 18.84
C SER A 90 9.93 4.63 17.96
N GLU A 91 9.97 3.50 17.24
CA GLU A 91 11.07 3.16 16.34
C GLU A 91 10.96 3.87 15.00
N VAL A 92 9.74 4.06 14.48
CA VAL A 92 9.53 4.81 13.24
C VAL A 92 9.94 6.28 13.41
N GLN A 93 9.64 6.89 14.57
CA GLN A 93 10.04 8.27 14.87
C GLN A 93 11.57 8.48 14.88
N LYS A 94 12.36 7.44 15.19
CA LYS A 94 13.83 7.51 15.14
C LYS A 94 14.36 7.66 13.71
N VAL A 95 13.63 7.16 12.72
CA VAL A 95 14.02 7.14 11.31
C VAL A 95 13.51 8.39 10.59
N MET A 96 12.24 8.72 10.81
CA MET A 96 11.53 9.75 10.06
C MET A 96 11.90 11.17 10.51
N ALA A 97 11.84 12.13 9.59
CA ALA A 97 11.98 13.55 9.91
C ALA A 97 10.86 14.03 10.87
N ALA A 98 11.14 15.01 11.73
CA ALA A 98 10.21 15.40 12.81
C ALA A 98 8.81 15.87 12.35
N ASN A 99 8.69 16.48 11.17
CA ASN A 99 7.42 16.97 10.60
C ASN A 99 6.78 15.98 9.62
N THR A 100 7.00 14.67 9.83
CA THR A 100 6.48 13.62 8.96
C THR A 100 4.97 13.50 9.04
N PHE A 101 4.34 13.39 7.88
CA PHE A 101 2.92 13.07 7.74
C PHE A 101 2.73 11.55 7.71
N TYR A 102 2.01 11.03 8.69
CA TYR A 102 1.74 9.61 8.85
C TYR A 102 0.37 9.26 8.29
N PHE A 103 0.30 8.30 7.37
CA PHE A 103 -0.96 7.76 6.87
C PHE A 103 -0.90 6.26 6.63
N SER A 104 -2.06 5.65 6.48
CA SER A 104 -2.22 4.23 6.15
C SER A 104 -3.40 4.04 5.21
N ILE A 105 -3.67 2.79 4.81
CA ILE A 105 -4.83 2.41 4.01
C ILE A 105 -5.45 1.14 4.57
N LEU A 106 -6.78 1.08 4.62
CA LEU A 106 -7.57 -0.07 5.02
C LEU A 106 -8.42 -0.56 3.85
N ARG A 107 -8.98 -1.76 4.00
CA ARG A 107 -9.96 -2.33 3.07
C ARG A 107 -11.04 -3.06 3.84
N ASN A 108 -12.23 -3.18 3.28
CA ASN A 108 -13.27 -4.02 3.83
C ASN A 108 -12.72 -5.45 4.11
N PRO A 109 -12.83 -5.97 5.36
CA PRO A 109 -12.27 -7.27 5.73
C PRO A 109 -12.84 -8.45 4.94
N ILE A 110 -14.05 -8.33 4.39
CA ILE A 110 -14.71 -9.38 3.61
C ILE A 110 -13.92 -9.72 2.35
N PRO A 111 -13.75 -8.81 1.37
CA PRO A 111 -12.91 -9.08 0.20
C PRO A 111 -11.42 -9.18 0.56
N LEU A 112 -10.98 -8.60 1.68
CA LEU A 112 -9.59 -8.72 2.14
C LEU A 112 -9.24 -10.16 2.53
N LEU A 113 -10.06 -10.82 3.36
CA LEU A 113 -9.73 -12.17 3.83
C LEU A 113 -9.76 -13.17 2.66
N GLU A 114 -10.72 -13.04 1.75
CA GLU A 114 -10.75 -13.91 0.57
C GLU A 114 -9.52 -13.65 -0.34
N SER A 115 -9.12 -12.40 -0.54
CA SER A 115 -7.88 -12.10 -1.25
C SER A 115 -6.63 -12.64 -0.54
N SER A 116 -6.61 -12.61 0.79
CA SER A 116 -5.53 -13.18 1.61
C SER A 116 -5.50 -14.70 1.48
N TYR A 117 -6.66 -15.36 1.56
CA TYR A 117 -6.81 -16.81 1.44
C TYR A 117 -6.20 -17.34 0.14
N VAL A 118 -6.55 -16.74 -1.00
CA VAL A 118 -6.04 -17.19 -2.30
C VAL A 118 -4.54 -16.89 -2.45
N TYR A 119 -4.10 -15.70 -2.04
CA TYR A 119 -2.70 -15.26 -2.19
C TYR A 119 -1.71 -16.05 -1.33
N TYR A 120 -2.12 -16.38 -0.11
CA TYR A 120 -1.29 -17.12 0.84
C TYR A 120 -1.67 -18.58 0.98
N LYS A 121 -2.45 -19.11 0.03
CA LYS A 121 -3.00 -20.47 0.02
C LYS A 121 -1.97 -21.53 0.37
N ASP A 122 -0.79 -21.44 -0.23
CA ASP A 122 0.25 -22.47 -0.08
C ASP A 122 1.20 -22.21 1.10
N SER A 123 1.33 -20.95 1.54
CA SER A 123 2.31 -20.55 2.56
C SER A 123 1.75 -20.51 3.98
N VAL A 124 0.44 -20.28 4.14
CA VAL A 124 -0.22 -20.18 5.44
C VAL A 124 -0.83 -21.53 5.84
N PRO A 125 -0.40 -22.15 6.94
CA PRO A 125 -0.93 -23.45 7.41
C PRO A 125 -2.46 -23.48 7.51
N ALA A 126 -3.07 -22.43 8.07
CA ALA A 126 -4.52 -22.33 8.22
C ALA A 126 -5.31 -22.31 6.90
N PHE A 127 -4.66 -21.95 5.79
CA PHE A 127 -5.31 -21.93 4.48
C PHE A 127 -5.01 -23.17 3.66
N ARG A 128 -3.84 -23.80 3.84
CA ARG A 128 -3.32 -24.84 2.94
C ARG A 128 -4.28 -26.00 2.74
N THR A 129 -4.92 -26.47 3.82
CA THR A 129 -5.64 -27.75 3.81
C THR A 129 -7.13 -27.67 3.43
N SER A 130 -7.79 -26.52 3.59
CA SER A 130 -9.20 -26.37 3.19
C SER A 130 -9.34 -26.37 1.68
N LYS A 131 -10.47 -26.81 1.10
CA LYS A 131 -10.65 -26.76 -0.36
C LYS A 131 -10.76 -25.32 -0.87
N ASP A 132 -11.58 -24.52 -0.21
CA ASP A 132 -11.90 -23.15 -0.59
C ASP A 132 -12.14 -22.27 0.64
N VAL A 133 -12.29 -20.96 0.41
CA VAL A 133 -12.47 -19.97 1.48
C VAL A 133 -13.76 -20.20 2.27
N ASN A 134 -14.80 -20.76 1.65
CA ASN A 134 -16.07 -21.02 2.31
C ASN A 134 -15.96 -22.22 3.27
N GLU A 135 -15.23 -23.27 2.87
CA GLU A 135 -14.93 -24.39 3.77
C GLU A 135 -14.08 -23.93 4.97
N TYR A 136 -13.05 -23.12 4.71
CA TYR A 136 -12.24 -22.53 5.79
C TYR A 136 -13.12 -21.76 6.79
N LEU A 137 -13.98 -20.87 6.29
CA LEU A 137 -14.86 -20.04 7.11
C LEU A 137 -15.98 -20.79 7.82
N ALA A 138 -16.37 -21.96 7.31
CA ALA A 138 -17.32 -22.82 7.99
C ALA A 138 -16.78 -23.33 9.34
N SER A 139 -15.45 -23.46 9.49
CA SER A 139 -14.81 -23.93 10.72
C SER A 139 -13.36 -23.43 10.84
N PRO A 140 -13.12 -22.10 10.99
CA PRO A 140 -11.76 -21.55 10.92
C PRO A 140 -10.85 -22.08 12.03
N MET A 141 -11.38 -22.34 13.23
CA MET A 141 -10.62 -22.91 14.35
C MET A 141 -10.17 -24.36 14.12
N LYS A 142 -10.74 -25.08 13.14
CA LYS A 142 -10.24 -26.40 12.71
C LYS A 142 -8.88 -26.29 12.02
N TYR A 143 -8.63 -25.16 11.36
CA TYR A 143 -7.45 -24.94 10.52
C TYR A 143 -6.46 -23.95 11.15
N TYR A 144 -6.95 -22.99 11.93
CA TYR A 144 -6.15 -21.97 12.59
C TYR A 144 -5.68 -22.45 13.97
N HIS A 145 -4.42 -22.88 14.03
CA HIS A 145 -3.75 -23.25 15.28
C HIS A 145 -2.98 -22.04 15.84
N PRO A 146 -3.27 -21.58 17.08
CA PRO A 146 -2.57 -20.46 17.70
C PRO A 146 -1.07 -20.67 17.87
N GLU A 147 -0.60 -21.91 17.95
CA GLU A 147 0.81 -22.26 18.08
C GLU A 147 1.62 -21.85 16.83
N ASP A 148 0.97 -21.86 15.66
CA ASP A 148 1.52 -21.45 14.36
C ASP A 148 1.32 -19.95 14.08
N TYR A 149 1.19 -19.12 15.13
CA TYR A 149 0.76 -17.72 14.98
C TYR A 149 1.62 -16.94 13.98
N LYS A 150 2.94 -17.17 13.94
CA LYS A 150 3.87 -16.45 13.05
C LYS A 150 3.56 -16.70 11.57
N GLN A 151 3.11 -17.90 11.24
CA GLN A 151 2.75 -18.30 9.88
C GLN A 151 1.29 -17.95 9.58
N ASN A 152 0.42 -17.97 10.59
CA ASN A 152 -1.01 -17.74 10.44
C ASN A 152 -1.44 -16.26 10.55
N ILE A 153 -0.52 -15.29 10.65
CA ILE A 153 -0.83 -13.85 10.72
C ILE A 153 -1.72 -13.36 9.55
N TYR A 154 -1.60 -13.96 8.37
CA TYR A 154 -2.38 -13.61 7.19
C TYR A 154 -3.82 -14.14 7.21
N ALA A 155 -4.15 -15.02 8.16
CA ALA A 155 -5.43 -15.70 8.24
C ALA A 155 -6.46 -15.03 9.14
N ARG A 156 -6.06 -14.03 9.93
CA ARG A 156 -6.93 -13.38 10.91
C ARG A 156 -6.42 -11.99 11.28
N ASN A 157 -7.30 -10.99 11.22
CA ASN A 157 -7.05 -9.60 11.66
C ASN A 157 -5.70 -9.02 11.20
N ILE A 158 -5.35 -9.18 9.91
CA ILE A 158 -4.02 -8.79 9.44
C ILE A 158 -3.81 -7.27 9.42
N MET A 159 -4.86 -6.47 9.18
CA MET A 159 -4.68 -5.02 9.25
C MET A 159 -4.35 -4.63 10.70
N TRP A 160 -5.06 -5.16 11.69
CA TRP A 160 -4.77 -4.98 13.11
C TRP A 160 -3.32 -5.38 13.47
N PHE A 161 -2.83 -6.47 12.88
CA PHE A 161 -1.43 -6.91 13.03
C PHE A 161 -0.45 -5.89 12.46
N ASP A 162 -0.71 -5.39 11.24
CA ASP A 162 0.15 -4.41 10.55
C ASP A 162 0.30 -3.13 11.37
N PHE A 163 -0.78 -2.69 12.05
CA PHE A 163 -0.75 -1.55 13.00
C PHE A 163 0.03 -1.82 14.30
N GLY A 164 0.63 -2.99 14.46
CA GLY A 164 1.52 -3.32 15.59
C GLY A 164 0.89 -4.18 16.67
N TYR A 165 -0.42 -4.39 16.64
CA TYR A 165 -1.16 -5.05 17.72
C TYR A 165 -1.24 -6.58 17.55
N ASP A 166 -1.72 -7.26 18.59
CA ASP A 166 -1.98 -8.70 18.54
C ASP A 166 -3.26 -8.99 17.75
N ASN A 167 -3.15 -9.76 16.68
CA ASN A 167 -4.25 -10.13 15.80
C ASN A 167 -5.16 -11.24 16.37
N ASN A 168 -4.73 -11.87 17.46
CA ASN A 168 -5.51 -12.83 18.24
C ASN A 168 -6.13 -12.23 19.51
N ALA A 169 -5.93 -10.93 19.75
CA ALA A 169 -6.49 -10.26 20.92
C ALA A 169 -8.01 -10.48 21.03
N GLU A 170 -8.47 -10.59 22.27
CA GLU A 170 -9.90 -10.76 22.53
C GLU A 170 -10.72 -9.58 22.01
N ASN A 171 -11.96 -9.87 21.66
CA ASN A 171 -12.91 -8.87 21.18
C ASN A 171 -13.48 -8.01 22.32
N ASN A 172 -12.60 -7.34 23.07
CA ASN A 172 -12.93 -6.52 24.22
C ASN A 172 -13.15 -5.06 23.82
N LYS A 173 -14.33 -4.51 24.15
CA LYS A 173 -14.73 -3.15 23.74
C LYS A 173 -13.77 -2.06 24.25
N LYS A 174 -13.30 -2.15 25.50
CA LYS A 174 -12.39 -1.14 26.08
C LYS A 174 -11.03 -1.17 25.39
N TYR A 175 -10.49 -2.37 25.17
CA TYR A 175 -9.23 -2.56 24.44
C TYR A 175 -9.32 -2.01 23.02
N ILE A 176 -10.37 -2.37 22.28
CA ILE A 176 -10.55 -1.90 20.90
C ILE A 176 -10.65 -0.37 20.85
N GLN A 177 -11.43 0.25 21.73
CA GLN A 177 -11.53 1.72 21.78
C GLN A 177 -10.20 2.40 22.09
N ALA A 178 -9.39 1.81 22.99
CA ALA A 178 -8.05 2.33 23.29
C ALA A 178 -7.14 2.25 22.05
N VAL A 179 -7.14 1.12 21.35
CA VAL A 179 -6.34 0.94 20.12
C VAL A 179 -6.78 1.89 19.00
N LEU A 180 -8.09 2.05 18.78
CA LEU A 180 -8.59 2.99 17.76
C LEU A 180 -8.11 4.42 18.03
N LYS A 181 -8.20 4.85 19.30
CA LYS A 181 -7.70 6.17 19.73
C LYS A 181 -6.18 6.31 19.55
N GLU A 182 -5.42 5.27 19.85
CA GLU A 182 -3.97 5.26 19.64
C GLU A 182 -3.62 5.37 18.15
N ILE A 183 -4.36 4.69 17.27
CA ILE A 183 -4.17 4.83 15.82
C ILE A 183 -4.50 6.27 15.38
N GLU A 184 -5.60 6.87 15.85
CA GLU A 184 -5.94 8.28 15.55
C GLU A 184 -4.87 9.27 16.02
N GLN A 185 -4.19 8.97 17.13
CA GLN A 185 -3.11 9.81 17.64
C GLN A 185 -1.83 9.69 16.81
N ASN A 186 -1.55 8.51 16.25
CA ASN A 186 -0.33 8.24 15.49
C ASN A 186 -0.47 8.54 13.99
N PHE A 187 -1.68 8.48 13.43
CA PHE A 187 -1.94 8.62 12.00
C PHE A 187 -2.81 9.85 11.72
N HIS A 188 -2.31 10.71 10.83
CA HIS A 188 -3.01 11.90 10.39
C HIS A 188 -4.15 11.59 9.40
N LEU A 189 -4.07 10.44 8.72
CA LEU A 189 -5.04 10.01 7.73
C LEU A 189 -5.06 8.49 7.59
N ILE A 190 -6.24 7.91 7.47
CA ILE A 190 -6.44 6.51 7.08
C ILE A 190 -7.31 6.49 5.82
N LEU A 191 -6.75 6.02 4.72
CA LEU A 191 -7.42 5.88 3.42
C LEU A 191 -8.25 4.58 3.37
N ILE A 192 -9.19 4.51 2.43
CA ILE A 192 -10.06 3.34 2.24
C ILE A 192 -9.92 2.82 0.80
N ALA A 193 -9.37 1.63 0.63
CA ALA A 193 -9.11 1.01 -0.66
C ALA A 193 -10.38 0.70 -1.46
N ASP A 194 -11.53 0.54 -0.79
CA ASP A 194 -12.85 0.40 -1.41
C ASP A 194 -13.26 1.68 -2.18
N TYR A 195 -12.69 2.83 -1.81
CA TYR A 195 -12.89 4.16 -2.42
C TYR A 195 -11.52 4.72 -2.85
N PHE A 196 -10.79 3.96 -3.67
CA PHE A 196 -9.39 4.25 -3.97
C PHE A 196 -9.20 5.57 -4.72
N ASP A 197 -10.07 5.90 -5.67
CA ASP A 197 -9.99 7.17 -6.42
C ASP A 197 -10.22 8.36 -5.48
N GLU A 198 -11.25 8.29 -4.65
CA GLU A 198 -11.58 9.29 -3.64
C GLU A 198 -10.43 9.42 -2.63
N SER A 199 -9.81 8.29 -2.25
CA SER A 199 -8.64 8.26 -1.37
C SER A 199 -7.43 8.98 -1.98
N MET A 200 -7.18 8.83 -3.28
CA MET A 200 -6.08 9.52 -3.95
C MET A 200 -6.34 11.03 -4.05
N ILE A 201 -7.58 11.45 -4.32
CA ILE A 201 -7.94 12.87 -4.31
C ILE A 201 -7.83 13.44 -2.89
N LEU A 202 -8.29 12.73 -1.86
CA LEU A 202 -8.13 13.17 -0.48
C LEU A 202 -6.66 13.32 -0.10
N LEU A 203 -5.82 12.34 -0.46
CA LEU A 203 -4.38 12.38 -0.20
C LEU A 203 -3.73 13.58 -0.91
N LYS A 204 -4.09 13.84 -2.17
CA LYS A 204 -3.62 14.98 -2.96
C LYS A 204 -3.87 16.30 -2.23
N HIS A 205 -5.09 16.53 -1.74
CA HIS A 205 -5.44 17.76 -1.02
C HIS A 205 -4.71 17.89 0.31
N ILE A 206 -4.66 16.82 1.11
CA ILE A 206 -4.04 16.87 2.44
C ILE A 206 -2.51 17.05 2.36
N LEU A 207 -1.87 16.47 1.35
CA LEU A 207 -0.43 16.61 1.14
C LEU A 207 -0.04 17.82 0.29
N CYS A 208 -1.02 18.53 -0.27
CA CYS A 208 -0.82 19.63 -1.20
C CYS A 208 0.05 19.23 -2.39
N TRP A 209 -0.34 18.10 -2.98
CA TRP A 209 0.29 17.50 -4.16
C TRP A 209 -0.47 17.87 -5.43
N ASP A 210 0.22 17.74 -6.56
CA ASP A 210 -0.41 17.86 -7.87
C ASP A 210 -1.20 16.60 -8.22
N LEU A 211 -2.11 16.69 -9.20
CA LEU A 211 -2.83 15.52 -9.67
C LEU A 211 -1.86 14.43 -10.16
N ASP A 212 -0.83 14.83 -10.92
CA ASP A 212 0.16 13.90 -11.47
C ASP A 212 0.97 13.13 -10.41
N ASP A 213 1.04 13.66 -9.18
CA ASP A 213 1.72 13.00 -8.06
C ASP A 213 0.89 11.86 -7.45
N VAL A 214 -0.43 11.79 -7.68
CA VAL A 214 -1.31 10.72 -7.18
C VAL A 214 -1.90 9.84 -8.29
N ILE A 215 -1.62 10.11 -9.57
CA ILE A 215 -2.02 9.21 -10.65
C ILE A 215 -1.34 7.86 -10.47
N TYR A 216 -2.08 6.80 -10.71
CA TYR A 216 -1.63 5.44 -10.54
C TYR A 216 -2.12 4.53 -11.65
N PHE A 217 -1.43 3.42 -11.88
CA PHE A 217 -2.01 2.23 -12.52
C PHE A 217 -2.29 1.18 -11.45
N LYS A 218 -3.31 0.34 -11.64
CA LYS A 218 -3.70 -0.67 -10.65
C LYS A 218 -2.66 -1.79 -10.64
N LEU A 219 -1.74 -1.76 -9.67
CA LEU A 219 -0.70 -2.78 -9.52
C LEU A 219 -1.13 -3.87 -8.54
N ASN A 220 -0.54 -5.05 -8.69
CA ASN A 220 -0.78 -6.21 -7.83
C ASN A 220 -2.27 -6.61 -7.76
N SER A 221 -3.00 -6.35 -8.87
CA SER A 221 -4.35 -6.85 -9.10
C SER A 221 -4.26 -8.31 -9.54
N ARG A 222 -5.29 -9.10 -9.23
CA ARG A 222 -5.35 -10.51 -9.62
C ARG A 222 -6.43 -10.72 -10.69
N SER A 223 -6.28 -11.74 -11.51
CA SER A 223 -7.32 -12.17 -12.45
C SER A 223 -8.63 -12.46 -11.71
N GLN A 224 -9.76 -12.11 -12.34
CA GLN A 224 -11.10 -12.46 -11.84
C GLN A 224 -11.30 -13.97 -11.75
N ASP A 225 -10.59 -14.75 -12.57
CA ASP A 225 -10.66 -16.21 -12.56
C ASP A 225 -10.17 -16.84 -11.25
N THR A 226 -9.36 -16.10 -10.48
CA THR A 226 -8.83 -16.54 -9.18
C THR A 226 -9.62 -15.99 -7.99
N VAL A 227 -10.69 -15.22 -8.24
CA VAL A 227 -11.57 -14.67 -7.20
C VAL A 227 -12.58 -15.73 -6.77
N GLN A 228 -12.61 -16.05 -5.48
CA GLN A 228 -13.57 -17.02 -4.95
C GLN A 228 -14.88 -16.33 -4.55
N THR A 229 -16.00 -16.89 -5.00
CA THR A 229 -17.33 -16.42 -4.61
C THR A 229 -17.61 -16.76 -3.14
N LEU A 230 -17.81 -15.74 -2.32
CA LEU A 230 -18.20 -15.88 -0.92
C LEU A 230 -19.71 -16.06 -0.78
N THR A 231 -20.13 -17.10 -0.05
CA THR A 231 -21.54 -17.23 0.35
C THR A 231 -21.93 -16.11 1.33
N LEU A 232 -23.23 -15.80 1.42
CA LEU A 232 -23.73 -14.81 2.40
C LEU A 232 -23.34 -15.20 3.84
N LYS A 233 -23.41 -16.49 4.16
CA LYS A 233 -22.98 -17.03 5.47
C LYS A 233 -21.49 -16.77 5.71
N SER A 234 -20.64 -17.06 4.72
CA SER A 234 -19.20 -16.83 4.81
C SER A 234 -18.88 -15.35 5.04
N LYS A 235 -19.60 -14.43 4.39
CA LYS A 235 -19.41 -12.98 4.60
C LYS A 235 -19.64 -12.58 6.06
N GLU A 236 -20.69 -13.08 6.70
CA GLU A 236 -20.94 -12.83 8.14
C GLU A 236 -19.91 -13.53 9.04
N GLN A 237 -19.48 -14.73 8.68
CA GLN A 237 -18.42 -15.45 9.40
C GLN A 237 -17.09 -14.68 9.36
N ILE A 238 -16.77 -14.00 8.26
CA ILE A 238 -15.57 -13.13 8.18
C ILE A 238 -15.64 -12.00 9.19
N LYS A 239 -16.80 -11.32 9.32
CA LYS A 239 -16.96 -10.22 10.28
C LYS A 239 -16.73 -10.69 11.72
N ALA A 240 -17.14 -11.92 12.05
CA ALA A 240 -16.89 -12.50 13.37
C ALA A 240 -15.43 -12.94 13.54
N TRP A 241 -14.88 -13.65 12.55
CA TRP A 241 -13.52 -14.19 12.57
C TRP A 241 -12.45 -13.10 12.62
N CYS A 242 -12.61 -12.09 11.75
CA CYS A 242 -11.77 -10.90 11.64
C CYS A 242 -12.44 -9.69 12.34
N SER A 243 -12.96 -9.88 13.55
CA SER A 243 -13.76 -8.87 14.24
C SER A 243 -13.00 -7.61 14.65
N LEU A 244 -11.67 -7.69 14.84
CA LEU A 244 -10.86 -6.50 15.13
C LEU A 244 -10.72 -5.65 13.87
N ASP A 245 -10.38 -6.27 12.74
CA ASP A 245 -10.33 -5.60 11.43
C ASP A 245 -11.70 -5.05 11.01
N TRP A 246 -12.80 -5.73 11.34
CA TRP A 246 -14.16 -5.25 11.09
C TRP A 246 -14.45 -3.94 11.82
N LYS A 247 -14.11 -3.87 13.11
CA LYS A 247 -14.30 -2.65 13.92
C LYS A 247 -13.36 -1.53 13.50
N LEU A 248 -12.11 -1.87 13.14
CA LEU A 248 -11.14 -0.95 12.57
C LEU A 248 -11.67 -0.30 11.30
N TYR A 249 -12.15 -1.11 10.35
CA TYR A 249 -12.69 -0.64 9.09
C TYR A 249 -13.91 0.27 9.28
N LEU A 250 -14.89 -0.14 10.11
CA LEU A 250 -16.08 0.68 10.36
C LEU A 250 -15.74 2.06 10.92
N HIS A 251 -14.83 2.13 11.90
CA HIS A 251 -14.41 3.37 12.54
C HIS A 251 -13.73 4.33 11.55
N PHE A 252 -12.75 3.83 10.80
CA PHE A 252 -11.98 4.66 9.88
C PHE A 252 -12.69 4.94 8.56
N ASN A 253 -13.64 4.09 8.13
CA ASN A 253 -14.51 4.43 7.00
C ASN A 253 -15.41 5.62 7.33
N GLN A 254 -15.95 5.70 8.55
CA GLN A 254 -16.72 6.86 8.99
C GLN A 254 -15.84 8.13 9.05
N SER A 255 -14.64 8.00 9.61
CA SER A 255 -13.69 9.12 9.72
C SER A 255 -13.19 9.60 8.35
N PHE A 256 -12.99 8.69 7.41
CA PHE A 256 -12.61 8.97 6.03
C PHE A 256 -13.62 9.87 5.32
N TRP A 257 -14.91 9.52 5.37
CA TRP A 257 -15.95 10.31 4.72
C TRP A 257 -16.14 11.68 5.36
N ARG A 258 -16.02 11.77 6.69
CA ARG A 258 -16.00 13.07 7.39
C ARG A 258 -14.84 13.94 6.89
N ARG A 259 -13.65 13.35 6.76
CA ARG A 259 -12.45 14.06 6.29
C ARG A 259 -12.60 14.56 4.84
N ILE A 260 -13.25 13.79 3.98
CA ILE A 260 -13.60 14.21 2.62
C ILE A 260 -14.50 15.44 2.63
N GLU A 261 -15.58 15.39 3.41
CA GLU A 261 -16.55 16.48 3.50
C GLU A 261 -15.88 17.76 4.03
N GLU A 262 -15.08 17.66 5.09
CA GLU A 262 -14.37 18.79 5.70
C GLU A 262 -13.27 19.40 4.79
N THR A 263 -12.59 18.58 3.98
CA THR A 263 -11.41 19.02 3.22
C THR A 263 -11.76 19.47 1.80
N ILE A 264 -12.72 18.79 1.15
CA ILE A 264 -12.98 18.93 -0.30
C ILE A 264 -14.45 19.26 -0.55
N GLY A 265 -15.37 18.56 0.12
CA GLY A 265 -16.80 18.55 -0.19
C GLY A 265 -17.15 17.59 -1.32
N PHE A 266 -18.33 16.96 -1.25
CA PHE A 266 -18.72 15.86 -2.16
C PHE A 266 -18.84 16.26 -3.63
N GLU A 267 -19.41 17.44 -3.94
CA GLU A 267 -19.55 17.91 -5.32
C GLU A 267 -18.21 18.14 -6.01
N LYS A 268 -17.24 18.69 -5.26
CA LYS A 268 -15.88 18.93 -5.78
C LYS A 268 -15.09 17.62 -5.89
N LEU A 269 -15.28 16.70 -4.93
CA LEU A 269 -14.68 15.37 -4.97
C LEU A 269 -15.06 14.65 -6.27
N GLU A 270 -16.35 14.61 -6.63
CA GLU A 270 -16.81 13.93 -7.84
C GLU A 270 -16.12 14.48 -9.10
N LYS A 271 -16.00 15.80 -9.23
CA LYS A 271 -15.31 16.45 -10.35
C LYS A 271 -13.83 16.07 -10.40
N GLU A 272 -13.13 16.11 -9.27
CA GLU A 272 -11.71 15.77 -9.22
C GLU A 272 -11.45 14.28 -9.44
N VAL A 273 -12.33 13.39 -8.96
CA VAL A 273 -12.27 11.95 -9.27
C VAL A 273 -12.44 11.71 -10.76
N ASN A 274 -13.35 12.42 -11.43
CA ASN A 274 -13.49 12.32 -12.88
C ASN A 274 -12.25 12.84 -13.61
N HIS A 275 -11.63 13.92 -13.14
CA HIS A 275 -10.37 14.41 -13.69
C HIS A 275 -9.23 13.39 -13.52
N LEU A 276 -9.13 12.75 -12.35
CA LEU A 276 -8.16 11.67 -12.09
C LEU A 276 -8.35 10.51 -13.07
N ARG A 277 -9.59 10.07 -13.28
CA ARG A 277 -9.91 8.96 -14.20
C ARG A 277 -9.59 9.28 -15.65
N MET A 278 -9.92 10.50 -16.11
CA MET A 278 -9.56 10.94 -17.47
C MET A 278 -8.04 10.96 -17.64
N ARG A 279 -7.32 11.56 -16.69
CA ARG A 279 -5.88 11.65 -16.74
C ARG A 279 -5.18 10.29 -16.65
N GLN A 280 -5.73 9.36 -15.85
CA GLN A 280 -5.29 7.97 -15.81
C GLN A 280 -5.46 7.29 -17.18
N LYS A 281 -6.62 7.46 -17.81
CA LYS A 281 -6.91 6.90 -19.14
C LYS A 281 -5.94 7.42 -20.20
N GLU A 282 -5.69 8.73 -20.25
CA GLU A 282 -4.70 9.33 -21.17
C GLU A 282 -3.31 8.71 -21.02
N LEU A 283 -2.86 8.51 -19.78
CA LEU A 283 -1.56 7.91 -19.52
C LEU A 283 -1.54 6.41 -19.88
N MET A 284 -2.64 5.68 -19.64
CA MET A 284 -2.74 4.28 -20.06
C MET A 284 -2.69 4.15 -21.58
N GLU A 285 -3.40 5.02 -22.31
CA GLU A 285 -3.35 5.10 -23.78
C GLU A 285 -1.97 5.48 -24.30
N THR A 286 -1.24 6.33 -23.58
CA THR A 286 0.14 6.69 -23.93
C THR A 286 1.08 5.50 -23.69
N CYS A 287 0.96 4.82 -22.55
CA CYS A 287 1.97 3.87 -22.08
C CYS A 287 1.78 2.43 -22.56
N LEU A 288 0.54 1.95 -22.65
CA LEU A 288 0.24 0.51 -22.67
C LEU A 288 -0.09 0.01 -24.07
N SER A 289 0.41 -1.17 -24.45
CA SER A 289 0.01 -1.83 -25.71
C SER A 289 -1.48 -2.12 -25.73
N ASP A 290 -1.99 -2.61 -24.60
CA ASP A 290 -3.39 -2.90 -24.34
C ASP A 290 -3.79 -2.08 -23.11
N GLN A 291 -4.96 -1.44 -23.12
CA GLN A 291 -5.42 -0.61 -21.99
C GLN A 291 -5.76 -1.44 -20.74
N GLU A 292 -5.60 -2.76 -20.79
CA GLU A 292 -5.94 -3.68 -19.70
C GLU A 292 -4.69 -4.42 -19.20
N ALA A 293 -4.75 -4.83 -17.92
CA ALA A 293 -3.73 -5.67 -17.34
C ALA A 293 -3.88 -7.11 -17.88
N VAL A 294 -2.76 -7.78 -18.09
CA VAL A 294 -2.71 -9.13 -18.68
C VAL A 294 -2.20 -10.15 -17.67
N GLY A 295 -2.64 -11.41 -17.82
CA GLY A 295 -2.17 -12.53 -17.01
C GLY A 295 -0.67 -12.80 -17.18
N LYS A 296 -0.06 -13.46 -16.18
CA LYS A 296 1.40 -13.65 -16.08
C LYS A 296 2.07 -14.22 -17.35
N ASP A 297 1.36 -15.07 -18.07
CA ASP A 297 1.86 -15.76 -19.26
C ASP A 297 1.89 -14.84 -20.49
N HIS A 298 1.06 -13.79 -20.51
CA HIS A 298 0.97 -12.80 -21.57
C HIS A 298 1.84 -11.55 -21.35
N ILE A 299 2.54 -11.47 -20.21
CA ILE A 299 3.51 -10.40 -19.96
C ILE A 299 4.76 -10.66 -20.80
N LYS A 300 5.01 -9.75 -21.77
CA LYS A 300 6.11 -9.84 -22.74
C LYS A 300 7.46 -9.59 -22.10
N ASN A 301 7.58 -8.53 -21.28
CA ASN A 301 8.82 -8.21 -20.57
C ASN A 301 8.83 -8.85 -19.18
N LYS A 302 9.62 -9.91 -19.00
CA LYS A 302 9.71 -10.63 -17.72
C LYS A 302 10.34 -9.81 -16.58
N ALA A 303 11.02 -8.70 -16.86
CA ALA A 303 11.44 -7.77 -15.81
C ALA A 303 10.24 -7.04 -15.15
N LEU A 304 9.10 -6.95 -15.85
CA LEU A 304 7.85 -6.38 -15.33
C LEU A 304 6.90 -7.43 -14.74
N LEU A 305 7.31 -8.70 -14.64
CA LEU A 305 6.49 -9.76 -14.07
C LEU A 305 6.28 -9.53 -12.56
N PRO A 306 5.04 -9.31 -12.09
CA PRO A 306 4.78 -9.21 -10.65
C PRO A 306 5.06 -10.54 -9.96
N PHE A 307 5.42 -10.47 -8.67
CA PHE A 307 5.60 -11.66 -7.85
C PHE A 307 4.30 -12.47 -7.76
N GLN A 308 4.37 -13.75 -8.10
CA GLN A 308 3.25 -14.69 -8.07
C GLN A 308 3.28 -15.47 -6.76
N SER A 309 2.12 -15.68 -6.13
CA SER A 309 2.02 -16.37 -4.84
C SER A 309 0.74 -17.19 -4.72
N GLY A 310 0.83 -18.35 -4.10
CA GLY A 310 -0.31 -19.22 -3.86
C GLY A 310 -1.02 -19.59 -5.17
N ALA A 311 -2.35 -19.56 -5.13
CA ALA A 311 -3.20 -19.81 -6.28
C ALA A 311 -3.56 -18.53 -7.08
N THR A 312 -2.85 -17.41 -6.84
CA THR A 312 -3.15 -16.16 -7.55
C THR A 312 -2.45 -16.06 -8.89
N ASP A 313 -3.15 -15.48 -9.87
CA ASP A 313 -2.58 -14.95 -11.10
C ASP A 313 -2.56 -13.43 -10.97
N ILE A 314 -1.40 -12.88 -10.62
CA ILE A 314 -1.20 -11.43 -10.47
C ILE A 314 -0.92 -10.82 -11.83
N LEU A 315 -1.80 -9.91 -12.24
CA LEU A 315 -1.78 -9.26 -13.54
C LEU A 315 -0.65 -8.22 -13.63
N GLY A 316 -0.12 -8.04 -14.82
CA GLY A 316 0.86 -7.01 -15.16
C GLY A 316 0.50 -6.28 -16.44
N TYR A 317 1.40 -5.43 -16.93
CA TYR A 317 1.15 -4.59 -18.09
C TYR A 317 2.22 -4.75 -19.17
N ASN A 318 1.79 -4.64 -20.42
CA ASN A 318 2.68 -4.57 -21.57
C ASN A 318 2.79 -3.11 -22.05
N LEU A 319 4.01 -2.61 -22.19
CA LEU A 319 4.28 -1.26 -22.69
C LEU A 319 4.28 -1.23 -24.22
N LYS A 320 3.86 -0.10 -24.81
CA LYS A 320 3.98 0.14 -26.26
C LYS A 320 5.44 0.05 -26.72
N GLN A 321 5.62 -0.55 -27.91
CA GLN A 321 6.86 -0.48 -28.68
C GLN A 321 6.85 0.90 -29.37
N ASP A 322 7.97 1.62 -29.41
CA ASP A 322 8.11 2.97 -30.01
C ASP A 322 7.75 4.20 -29.13
N LEU A 323 7.89 4.08 -27.81
CA LEU A 323 7.89 5.25 -26.92
C LEU A 323 9.25 5.97 -26.97
N ASP A 324 9.25 7.30 -27.01
CA ASP A 324 10.47 8.07 -26.81
C ASP A 324 11.05 7.80 -25.40
N ASN A 325 12.36 8.02 -25.23
CA ASN A 325 13.07 7.66 -24.00
C ASN A 325 12.46 8.27 -22.73
N ARG A 326 11.92 9.49 -22.79
CA ARG A 326 11.34 10.17 -21.63
C ARG A 326 9.98 9.57 -21.28
N THR A 327 9.15 9.33 -22.28
CA THR A 327 7.84 8.68 -22.10
C THR A 327 8.01 7.25 -21.62
N LEU A 328 8.93 6.49 -22.22
CA LEU A 328 9.26 5.13 -21.80
C LEU A 328 9.67 5.06 -20.31
N ARG A 329 10.56 5.97 -19.87
CA ARG A 329 10.98 6.08 -18.46
C ARG A 329 9.78 6.31 -17.53
N THR A 330 8.89 7.24 -17.88
CA THR A 330 7.68 7.51 -17.10
C THR A 330 6.77 6.29 -17.03
N CYS A 331 6.48 5.69 -18.18
CA CYS A 331 5.59 4.53 -18.30
C CYS A 331 6.13 3.29 -17.56
N GLN A 332 7.44 3.03 -17.64
CA GLN A 332 8.08 1.95 -16.90
C GLN A 332 7.91 2.10 -15.39
N LYS A 333 8.07 3.31 -14.85
CA LYS A 333 7.85 3.58 -13.42
C LYS A 333 6.40 3.38 -13.00
N MET A 334 5.43 3.73 -13.86
CA MET A 334 4.00 3.52 -13.60
C MET A 334 3.62 2.04 -13.47
N VAL A 335 4.25 1.15 -14.25
CA VAL A 335 3.92 -0.28 -14.28
C VAL A 335 4.85 -1.15 -13.43
N MET A 336 5.93 -0.59 -12.88
CA MET A 336 6.97 -1.35 -12.20
C MET A 336 6.42 -2.01 -10.93
N PRO A 337 6.50 -3.35 -10.80
CA PRO A 337 6.04 -4.02 -9.59
C PRO A 337 6.93 -3.70 -8.38
N GLU A 338 6.35 -3.81 -7.20
CA GLU A 338 6.93 -3.35 -5.94
C GLU A 338 8.34 -3.87 -5.64
N LEU A 339 8.61 -5.16 -5.84
CA LEU A 339 9.91 -5.75 -5.51
C LEU A 339 10.99 -5.17 -6.42
N GLN A 340 10.70 -5.08 -7.72
CA GLN A 340 11.57 -4.50 -8.73
C GLN A 340 11.83 -3.03 -8.45
N TYR A 341 10.81 -2.28 -8.06
CA TYR A 341 10.96 -0.87 -7.72
C TYR A 341 11.78 -0.67 -6.45
N THR A 342 11.56 -1.50 -5.43
CA THR A 342 12.38 -1.50 -4.21
C THR A 342 13.85 -1.81 -4.53
N SER A 343 14.12 -2.78 -5.41
CA SER A 343 15.49 -3.11 -5.85
C SER A 343 16.13 -1.99 -6.67
N TYR A 344 15.37 -1.34 -7.54
CA TYR A 344 15.81 -0.18 -8.32
C TYR A 344 16.17 1.01 -7.43
N LEU A 345 15.26 1.46 -6.56
CA LEU A 345 15.54 2.58 -5.65
C LEU A 345 16.71 2.28 -4.71
N TYR A 346 16.83 1.03 -4.25
CA TYR A 346 17.97 0.64 -3.44
C TYR A 346 19.30 0.79 -4.18
N ALA A 347 19.36 0.43 -5.47
CA ALA A 347 20.56 0.62 -6.28
C ALA A 347 20.87 2.10 -6.54
N VAL A 348 19.84 2.92 -6.72
CA VAL A 348 19.99 4.38 -6.91
C VAL A 348 20.49 5.06 -5.63
N GLN A 349 19.90 4.75 -4.47
CA GLN A 349 20.26 5.37 -3.19
C GLN A 349 21.57 4.84 -2.60
N HIS A 350 21.93 3.57 -2.85
CA HIS A 350 23.12 2.93 -2.31
C HIS A 350 24.01 2.34 -3.43
N PRO A 351 24.59 3.19 -4.32
CA PRO A 351 25.31 2.73 -5.52
C PRO A 351 26.58 1.91 -5.21
N HIS A 352 27.11 2.02 -3.99
CA HIS A 352 28.28 1.27 -3.54
C HIS A 352 27.94 -0.13 -3.00
N LYS A 353 26.65 -0.47 -2.89
CA LYS A 353 26.17 -1.73 -2.33
C LYS A 353 25.66 -2.67 -3.42
N LYS A 354 25.67 -3.97 -3.09
CA LYS A 354 25.06 -4.98 -3.94
C LYS A 354 23.55 -4.74 -3.99
N ARG A 355 23.03 -4.59 -5.21
CA ARG A 355 21.58 -4.52 -5.49
C ARG A 355 20.84 -5.71 -4.85
N LYS A 356 19.57 -5.51 -4.51
CA LYS A 356 18.69 -6.58 -4.03
C LYS A 356 18.42 -7.60 -5.13
N GLN A 357 18.73 -8.87 -4.87
CA GLN A 357 18.57 -9.99 -5.79
C GLN A 357 17.14 -10.53 -5.71
N LEU A 358 16.39 -10.43 -6.80
CA LEU A 358 14.99 -10.83 -6.86
C LEU A 358 14.75 -12.13 -7.65
N GLY A 359 15.79 -12.70 -8.26
CA GLY A 359 15.64 -13.85 -9.18
C GLY A 359 14.90 -13.53 -10.48
N LEU A 360 14.76 -12.24 -10.82
CA LEU A 360 14.09 -11.74 -12.03
C LEU A 360 15.06 -10.90 -12.88
N PRO A 361 14.84 -10.83 -14.21
CA PRO A 361 15.62 -9.94 -15.08
C PRO A 361 15.52 -8.48 -14.63
N LEU A 362 16.60 -7.71 -14.83
CA LEU A 362 16.62 -6.29 -14.52
C LEU A 362 15.86 -5.50 -15.60
N LEU A 363 15.04 -4.53 -15.17
CA LEU A 363 14.33 -3.64 -16.10
C LEU A 363 15.27 -2.64 -16.76
N TRP A 364 16.32 -2.24 -16.05
CA TRP A 364 17.29 -1.24 -16.46
C TRP A 364 18.69 -1.86 -16.47
N THR A 365 19.48 -1.56 -17.50
CA THR A 365 20.93 -1.74 -17.43
C THR A 365 21.55 -0.62 -16.59
N SER A 366 22.71 -0.82 -15.98
CA SER A 366 23.38 0.18 -15.13
C SER A 366 23.61 1.54 -15.81
N PHE A 367 23.65 1.57 -17.15
CA PHE A 367 23.76 2.79 -17.95
C PHE A 367 22.45 3.58 -18.06
N GLN A 368 21.29 2.92 -17.96
CA GLN A 368 19.97 3.55 -18.07
C GLN A 368 19.39 3.97 -16.70
N GLU A 369 20.04 3.58 -15.60
CA GLU A 369 19.69 3.98 -14.23
C GLU A 369 20.22 5.37 -13.87
N LYS A 370 21.14 5.92 -14.68
CA LYS A 370 21.60 7.31 -14.65
C LYS A 370 20.73 8.18 -15.58
#